data_AF-A0AB39HND7-F1
#
_entry.id   AF-A0AB39HND7-F1
#
_cell.length_a   1.000
_cell.length_b   1.000
_cell.length_c   1.000
_cell.angle_alpha   90.00
_cell.angle_beta   90.00
_cell.angle_gamma   90.00
#
_symmetry.space_group_name_H-M   'P 1'
#
loop_
_entity.id
_entity.type
_entity.pdbx_description
1 polymer ?
#
loop_
_entity_poly.entity_id
_entity_poly.type
_entity_poly.pdbx_seq_one_letter_code
_entity_poly.pdbx_strand_id
1 'polypeptide(L)'
;MNTIFPANEENKQIELTTDLTVHYIDAGQADATLFQYKHEDTYYHILYDAGDWNKNDVVTYLQNQQIELIDLVIISHPHADHIGQLPGIMEAFDVGEVWMSGNTVESGVFINSLEAVTESDTDYYEPRAGEAFQIGPMEIEVLHPTELTGGLNEDSISVRFTYGEISFLFTGDAYKKQELMMIDNNKTVKANFLHLGHHGSNTSTSPDFLKVVDPEVAIYSAGQDNSYGHPHMEVIQQIHEAGIILYGTDMDGTIIVSTDGKEYAIDTIETKANVNKKPETKPKEEICIDINQASPKQLQEIIHIGEGRAEAIIESRPYKSLDELMKINGISEGRLKDIEEQGLACVGG
;
A
#
# COMPACT_ATOMS: atom_id res chain seq x y z
N MET A 1 2.52 -23.62 16.77
CA MET A 1 1.73 -23.24 15.59
C MET A 1 0.28 -23.19 15.98
N ASN A 2 -0.35 -22.02 15.82
CA ASN A 2 -1.81 -21.96 15.80
C ASN A 2 -2.27 -22.59 14.48
N THR A 3 -3.26 -23.47 14.54
CA THR A 3 -3.67 -24.24 13.35
C THR A 3 -4.55 -23.37 12.44
N ILE A 4 -4.19 -23.29 11.16
CA ILE A 4 -5.03 -22.72 10.12
C ILE A 4 -6.11 -23.75 9.77
N PHE A 5 -7.37 -23.36 9.84
CA PHE A 5 -8.48 -24.26 9.51
C PHE A 5 -9.14 -23.83 8.20
N PRO A 6 -9.56 -24.76 7.33
CA PRO A 6 -10.56 -24.43 6.32
C PRO A 6 -11.82 -23.92 7.03
N ALA A 7 -12.41 -22.83 6.53
CA ALA A 7 -13.61 -22.27 7.11
C ALA A 7 -14.76 -23.30 7.07
N ASN A 8 -15.38 -23.61 8.22
CA ASN A 8 -16.58 -24.45 8.29
C ASN A 8 -17.83 -23.55 8.29
N GLU A 9 -18.90 -23.97 7.62
CA GLU A 9 -20.17 -23.21 7.49
C GLU A 9 -20.93 -22.94 8.82
N GLU A 10 -20.43 -23.38 9.98
CA GLU A 10 -21.03 -23.06 11.27
C GLU A 10 -20.52 -21.71 11.79
N ASN A 11 -21.17 -20.66 11.30
CA ASN A 11 -20.96 -19.26 11.66
C ASN A 11 -21.32 -19.04 13.16
N LYS A 12 -20.37 -19.36 14.05
CA LYS A 12 -20.48 -19.11 15.49
C LYS A 12 -19.91 -17.72 15.74
N GLN A 13 -20.72 -16.78 16.24
CA GLN A 13 -20.24 -15.46 16.63
C GLN A 13 -19.07 -15.62 17.62
N ILE A 14 -17.85 -15.34 17.15
CA ILE A 14 -16.65 -15.30 17.99
C ILE A 14 -16.66 -13.94 18.67
N GLU A 15 -16.67 -13.93 19.99
CA GLU A 15 -16.59 -12.70 20.78
C GLU A 15 -15.14 -12.20 20.72
N LEU A 16 -14.92 -11.05 20.08
CA LEU A 16 -13.59 -10.45 19.93
C LEU A 16 -13.13 -9.93 21.30
N THR A 17 -11.96 -10.41 21.76
CA THR A 17 -11.46 -10.13 23.12
C THR A 17 -10.40 -9.04 23.17
N THR A 18 -9.80 -8.67 22.02
CA THR A 18 -8.86 -7.54 21.89
C THR A 18 -8.90 -6.94 20.48
N ASP A 19 -8.25 -5.77 20.34
CA ASP A 19 -8.10 -5.07 19.07
C ASP A 19 -7.09 -5.78 18.15
N LEU A 20 -7.42 -5.82 16.86
CA LEU A 20 -6.51 -6.12 15.76
C LEU A 20 -5.70 -4.86 15.43
N THR A 21 -4.39 -5.00 15.23
CA THR A 21 -3.56 -3.97 14.59
C THR A 21 -3.02 -4.47 13.25
N VAL A 22 -3.09 -3.63 12.22
CA VAL A 22 -2.58 -3.89 10.86
C VAL A 22 -1.55 -2.83 10.54
N HIS A 23 -0.30 -3.24 10.35
CA HIS A 23 0.86 -2.40 10.19
C HIS A 23 1.33 -2.48 8.74
N TYR A 24 1.04 -1.47 7.93
CA TYR A 24 1.60 -1.30 6.60
C TYR A 24 2.99 -0.71 6.76
N ILE A 25 4.00 -1.58 6.72
CA ILE A 25 5.38 -1.25 7.10
C ILE A 25 6.02 -0.39 6.00
N ASP A 26 6.67 0.71 6.40
CA ASP A 26 7.52 1.49 5.51
C ASP A 26 8.81 0.72 5.18
N ALA A 27 8.76 -0.08 4.11
CA ALA A 27 9.86 -0.87 3.56
C ALA A 27 10.51 -0.21 2.32
N GLY A 28 10.19 1.07 2.07
CA GLY A 28 10.53 1.76 0.82
C GLY A 28 9.67 1.27 -0.36
N GLN A 29 10.29 1.06 -1.54
CA GLN A 29 9.59 0.56 -2.73
C GLN A 29 9.41 -0.95 -2.65
N ALA A 30 8.61 -1.40 -1.68
CA ALA A 30 8.38 -2.80 -1.37
C ALA A 30 7.16 -2.95 -0.45
N ASP A 31 6.60 -4.15 -0.40
CA ASP A 31 5.41 -4.45 0.39
C ASP A 31 5.73 -5.37 1.56
N ALA A 32 5.26 -4.98 2.75
CA ALA A 32 5.16 -5.84 3.91
C ALA A 32 4.07 -5.32 4.85
N THR A 33 3.11 -6.16 5.18
CA THR A 33 2.01 -5.81 6.07
C THR A 33 1.84 -6.85 7.17
N LEU A 34 1.93 -6.40 8.41
CA LEU A 34 1.81 -7.25 9.59
C LEU A 34 0.43 -7.08 10.24
N PHE A 35 -0.26 -8.18 10.48
CA PHE A 35 -1.47 -8.25 11.30
C PHE A 35 -1.09 -8.82 12.66
N GLN A 36 -1.49 -8.16 13.74
CA GLN A 36 -1.32 -8.64 15.11
C GLN A 36 -2.65 -8.57 15.84
N TYR A 37 -3.06 -9.67 16.46
CA TYR A 37 -4.29 -9.71 17.25
C TYR A 37 -4.17 -10.77 18.33
N LYS A 38 -5.03 -10.67 19.34
CA LYS A 38 -5.12 -11.65 20.41
C LYS A 38 -6.55 -12.16 20.50
N HIS A 39 -6.67 -13.47 20.65
CA HIS A 39 -7.95 -14.08 20.99
C HIS A 39 -7.76 -14.99 22.19
N GLU A 40 -8.58 -14.77 23.22
CA GLU A 40 -8.40 -15.38 24.54
C GLU A 40 -6.99 -15.11 25.10
N ASP A 41 -6.17 -16.14 25.31
CA ASP A 41 -4.80 -16.06 25.82
C ASP A 41 -3.73 -16.28 24.73
N THR A 42 -4.14 -16.30 23.46
CA THR A 42 -3.28 -16.61 22.32
C THR A 42 -3.07 -15.37 21.45
N TYR A 43 -1.81 -15.06 21.14
CA TYR A 43 -1.43 -14.05 20.16
C TYR A 43 -1.31 -14.68 18.78
N TYR A 44 -1.74 -13.94 17.78
CA TYR A 44 -1.70 -14.34 16.38
C TYR A 44 -0.98 -13.28 15.55
N HIS A 45 -0.15 -13.73 14.63
CA HIS A 45 0.57 -12.86 13.70
C HIS A 45 0.47 -13.39 12.27
N ILE A 46 0.04 -12.54 11.35
CA ILE A 46 0.03 -12.83 9.91
C ILE A 46 0.89 -11.78 9.23
N LEU A 47 1.79 -12.20 8.35
CA LEU A 47 2.59 -11.31 7.52
C LEU A 47 2.19 -11.48 6.05
N TYR A 48 1.79 -10.40 5.40
CA TYR A 48 1.53 -10.35 3.97
C TYR A 48 2.66 -9.60 3.28
N ASP A 49 3.42 -10.29 2.44
CA ASP A 49 4.70 -9.90 1.85
C ASP A 49 5.80 -9.54 2.88
N ALA A 50 7.05 -9.56 2.41
CA ALA A 50 8.27 -9.58 3.22
C ALA A 50 9.25 -8.45 2.88
N GLY A 51 8.90 -7.53 1.97
CA GLY A 51 9.75 -6.40 1.59
C GLY A 51 10.93 -6.76 0.66
N ASP A 52 11.81 -5.78 0.46
CA ASP A 52 12.91 -5.84 -0.53
C ASP A 52 14.10 -6.73 -0.09
N TRP A 53 14.61 -7.53 -1.01
CA TRP A 53 15.70 -8.50 -0.84
C TRP A 53 17.03 -7.88 -0.42
N ASN A 54 17.25 -6.60 -0.73
CA ASN A 54 18.50 -5.90 -0.43
C ASN A 54 18.48 -5.17 0.93
N LYS A 55 17.42 -5.37 1.73
CA LYS A 55 17.22 -4.74 3.03
C LYS A 55 16.94 -5.75 4.14
N ASN A 56 16.79 -5.25 5.35
CA ASN A 56 16.42 -5.99 6.55
C ASN A 56 15.47 -5.20 7.47
N ASP A 57 14.81 -4.18 6.92
CA ASP A 57 13.94 -3.26 7.64
C ASP A 57 12.67 -3.94 8.15
N VAL A 58 12.07 -4.85 7.38
CA VAL A 58 10.92 -5.66 7.81
C VAL A 58 11.32 -6.60 8.95
N VAL A 59 12.42 -7.35 8.81
CA VAL A 59 12.94 -8.20 9.90
C VAL A 59 13.21 -7.38 11.16
N THR A 60 13.86 -6.23 11.02
CA THR A 60 14.14 -5.32 12.15
C THR A 60 12.86 -4.78 12.78
N TYR A 61 11.86 -4.45 11.98
CA TYR A 61 10.55 -3.99 12.46
C TYR A 61 9.86 -5.06 13.30
N LEU A 62 9.78 -6.30 12.80
CA LEU A 62 9.17 -7.43 13.48
C LEU A 62 9.87 -7.77 14.80
N GLN A 63 11.22 -7.70 14.84
CA GLN A 63 11.98 -7.86 16.09
C GLN A 63 11.65 -6.76 17.11
N ASN A 64 11.45 -5.52 16.67
CA ASN A 64 11.06 -4.43 17.55
C ASN A 64 9.61 -4.57 18.08
N GLN A 65 8.74 -5.27 17.35
CA GLN A 65 7.41 -5.67 17.83
C GLN A 65 7.47 -6.85 18.82
N GLN A 66 8.66 -7.40 19.11
CA GLN A 66 8.87 -8.54 20.01
C GLN A 66 8.08 -9.79 19.57
N ILE A 67 7.97 -9.99 18.26
CA ILE A 67 7.35 -11.18 17.67
C ILE A 67 8.34 -12.34 17.78
N GLU A 68 7.86 -13.48 18.24
CA GLU A 68 8.61 -14.75 18.25
C GLU A 68 8.06 -15.74 17.22
N LEU A 69 6.73 -15.79 17.07
CA LEU A 69 6.00 -16.69 16.16
C LEU A 69 5.17 -15.88 15.16
N ILE A 70 5.32 -16.21 13.87
CA ILE A 70 4.44 -15.77 12.79
C ILE A 70 3.61 -16.97 12.35
N ASP A 71 2.29 -16.93 12.53
CA ASP A 71 1.42 -18.06 12.24
C ASP A 71 1.32 -18.33 10.74
N LEU A 72 1.24 -17.26 9.96
CA LEU A 72 1.14 -17.35 8.50
C LEU A 72 1.95 -16.23 7.85
N VAL A 73 2.81 -16.60 6.89
CA VAL A 73 3.41 -15.68 5.93
C VAL A 73 2.77 -15.92 4.57
N ILE A 74 2.16 -14.90 3.98
CA ILE A 74 1.62 -14.93 2.63
C ILE A 74 2.56 -14.13 1.73
N ILE A 75 3.17 -14.77 0.75
CA ILE A 75 3.92 -14.09 -0.31
C ILE A 75 3.03 -14.01 -1.53
N SER A 76 2.61 -12.80 -1.89
CA SER A 76 1.70 -12.54 -2.99
C SER A 76 2.27 -13.10 -4.30
N HIS A 77 3.53 -12.79 -4.61
CA HIS A 77 4.22 -13.24 -5.81
C HIS A 77 5.75 -13.17 -5.63
N PRO A 78 6.56 -13.79 -6.53
CA PRO A 78 7.98 -14.02 -6.27
C PRO A 78 8.91 -12.84 -6.62
N HIS A 79 8.39 -11.63 -6.84
CA HIS A 79 9.23 -10.47 -7.06
C HIS A 79 9.99 -10.07 -5.80
N ALA A 80 11.16 -9.46 -6.00
CA ALA A 80 12.16 -9.32 -4.96
C ALA A 80 11.83 -8.24 -3.92
N ASP A 81 10.89 -7.35 -4.25
CA ASP A 81 10.24 -6.34 -3.40
C ASP A 81 9.04 -6.88 -2.60
N HIS A 82 8.71 -8.17 -2.78
CA HIS A 82 7.64 -8.86 -2.04
C HIS A 82 8.18 -10.06 -1.26
N ILE A 83 8.93 -10.96 -1.90
CA ILE A 83 9.49 -12.15 -1.23
C ILE A 83 10.82 -11.87 -0.51
N GLY A 84 11.39 -10.70 -0.71
CA GLY A 84 12.82 -10.46 -0.59
C GLY A 84 13.45 -10.81 0.75
N GLN A 85 12.78 -10.48 1.87
CA GLN A 85 13.31 -10.77 3.20
C GLN A 85 12.78 -12.07 3.80
N LEU A 86 12.06 -12.90 3.05
CA LEU A 86 11.56 -14.19 3.54
C LEU A 86 12.68 -15.06 4.14
N PRO A 87 13.88 -15.21 3.54
CA PRO A 87 14.96 -15.97 4.17
C PRO A 87 15.34 -15.44 5.56
N GLY A 88 15.42 -14.11 5.71
CA GLY A 88 15.73 -13.48 6.99
C GLY A 88 14.59 -13.62 8.01
N ILE A 89 13.34 -13.66 7.56
CA ILE A 89 12.17 -13.94 8.41
C ILE A 89 12.23 -15.38 8.92
N MET A 90 12.44 -16.35 8.01
CA MET A 90 12.56 -17.77 8.37
C MET A 90 13.75 -18.06 9.31
N GLU A 91 14.83 -17.28 9.21
CA GLU A 91 15.99 -17.39 10.11
C GLU A 91 15.71 -16.79 11.51
N ALA A 92 14.95 -15.69 11.56
CA ALA A 92 14.80 -14.89 12.78
C ALA A 92 13.56 -15.23 13.63
N PHE A 93 12.54 -15.87 13.05
CA PHE A 93 11.25 -16.14 13.69
C PHE A 93 10.83 -17.59 13.50
N ASP A 94 10.07 -18.12 14.46
CA ASP A 94 9.32 -19.34 14.23
C ASP A 94 8.19 -19.02 13.24
N VAL A 95 8.10 -19.75 12.13
CA VAL A 95 7.04 -19.57 11.13
C VAL A 95 6.17 -20.82 11.07
N GLY A 96 4.86 -20.61 11.13
CA GLY A 96 3.87 -21.69 11.12
C GLY A 96 3.63 -22.27 9.75
N GLU A 97 3.18 -21.41 8.84
CA GLU A 97 2.86 -21.78 7.47
C GLU A 97 3.29 -20.67 6.52
N VAL A 98 3.73 -21.04 5.32
CA VAL A 98 4.06 -20.11 4.24
C VAL A 98 3.16 -20.39 3.04
N TRP A 99 2.46 -19.35 2.60
CA TRP A 99 1.69 -19.37 1.35
C TRP A 99 2.46 -18.70 0.24
N MET A 100 2.53 -19.35 -0.91
CA MET A 100 3.10 -18.79 -2.14
C MET A 100 2.17 -19.08 -3.32
N SER A 101 2.24 -18.27 -4.37
CA SER A 101 1.38 -18.47 -5.55
C SER A 101 1.58 -19.82 -6.22
N GLY A 102 2.77 -20.41 -6.10
CA GLY A 102 3.17 -21.64 -6.82
C GLY A 102 3.88 -21.36 -8.14
N ASN A 103 4.11 -20.09 -8.47
CA ASN A 103 4.98 -19.71 -9.58
C ASN A 103 6.45 -20.01 -9.26
N THR A 104 7.17 -20.49 -10.27
CA THR A 104 8.61 -20.77 -10.18
C THR A 104 9.41 -19.77 -11.02
N VAL A 105 10.48 -19.22 -10.45
CA VAL A 105 11.35 -18.26 -11.14
C VAL A 105 12.82 -18.67 -10.95
N GLU A 106 13.62 -18.59 -12.00
CA GLU A 106 15.07 -18.82 -11.92
C GLU A 106 15.82 -17.57 -11.40
N SER A 107 15.43 -17.07 -10.22
CA SER A 107 16.10 -15.94 -9.56
C SER A 107 16.75 -16.40 -8.26
N GLY A 108 17.89 -15.81 -7.89
CA GLY A 108 18.57 -16.14 -6.63
C GLY A 108 17.71 -15.82 -5.41
N VAL A 109 16.95 -14.74 -5.45
CA VAL A 109 16.04 -14.35 -4.36
C VAL A 109 14.94 -15.40 -4.16
N PHE A 110 14.31 -15.85 -5.24
CA PHE A 110 13.29 -16.90 -5.17
C PHE A 110 13.86 -18.23 -4.69
N ILE A 111 15.01 -18.66 -5.23
CA ILE A 111 15.66 -19.93 -4.84
C ILE A 111 16.02 -19.91 -3.36
N ASN A 112 16.67 -18.84 -2.87
CA ASN A 112 17.02 -18.71 -1.46
C ASN A 112 15.78 -18.73 -0.54
N SER A 113 14.68 -18.12 -1.00
CA SER A 113 13.42 -18.09 -0.26
C SER A 113 12.78 -19.48 -0.17
N LEU A 114 12.76 -20.21 -1.29
CA LEU A 114 12.26 -21.58 -1.33
C LEU A 114 13.15 -22.53 -0.51
N GLU A 115 14.47 -22.36 -0.55
CA GLU A 115 15.41 -23.11 0.30
C GLU A 115 15.13 -22.84 1.78
N ALA A 116 14.99 -21.58 2.19
CA ALA A 116 14.67 -21.23 3.58
C ALA A 116 13.36 -21.85 4.08
N VAL A 117 12.33 -21.92 3.23
CA VAL A 117 11.07 -22.59 3.55
C VAL A 117 11.27 -24.11 3.63
N THR A 118 11.88 -24.73 2.63
CA THR A 118 12.00 -26.20 2.53
C THR A 118 13.02 -26.82 3.47
N GLU A 119 13.97 -26.05 3.99
CA GLU A 119 14.93 -26.47 5.02
C GLU A 119 14.39 -26.30 6.45
N SER A 120 13.25 -25.63 6.61
CA SER A 120 12.57 -25.47 7.90
C SER A 120 11.50 -26.54 8.14
N ASP A 121 10.94 -26.57 9.36
CA ASP A 121 9.77 -27.40 9.70
C ASP A 121 8.42 -26.68 9.42
N THR A 122 8.42 -25.56 8.68
CA THR A 122 7.19 -24.81 8.35
C THR A 122 6.31 -25.59 7.39
N ASP A 123 4.99 -25.43 7.52
CA ASP A 123 4.06 -25.90 6.50
C ASP A 123 4.12 -24.98 5.26
N TYR A 124 3.81 -25.54 4.08
CA TYR A 124 3.78 -24.82 2.80
C TYR A 124 2.47 -25.08 2.07
N TYR A 125 1.86 -24.03 1.53
CA TYR A 125 0.61 -24.13 0.81
C TYR A 125 0.51 -23.17 -0.37
N GLU A 126 -0.27 -23.54 -1.39
CA GLU A 126 -0.50 -22.75 -2.60
C GLU A 126 -2.00 -22.46 -2.76
N PRO A 127 -2.50 -21.37 -2.14
CA PRO A 127 -3.93 -21.09 -2.12
C PRO A 127 -4.48 -20.73 -3.50
N ARG A 128 -5.77 -21.03 -3.73
CA ARG A 128 -6.50 -20.67 -4.96
C ARG A 128 -7.81 -19.96 -4.66
N ALA A 129 -8.25 -19.17 -5.64
CA ALA A 129 -9.48 -18.41 -5.56
C ALA A 129 -10.67 -19.29 -5.16
N GLY A 130 -11.44 -18.83 -4.17
CA GLY A 130 -12.61 -19.51 -3.65
C GLY A 130 -12.36 -20.30 -2.36
N GLU A 131 -11.11 -20.58 -2.02
CA GLU A 131 -10.73 -21.13 -0.72
C GLU A 131 -10.87 -20.08 0.38
N ALA A 132 -11.26 -20.55 1.57
CA ALA A 132 -11.43 -19.72 2.75
C ALA A 132 -10.84 -20.42 3.98
N PHE A 133 -10.14 -19.64 4.79
CA PHE A 133 -9.39 -20.10 5.94
C PHE A 133 -9.72 -19.26 7.17
N GLN A 134 -9.39 -19.80 8.33
CA GLN A 134 -9.59 -19.14 9.61
C GLN A 134 -8.37 -19.32 10.52
N ILE A 135 -7.90 -18.21 11.08
CA ILE A 135 -6.85 -18.15 12.10
C ILE A 135 -7.41 -17.38 13.30
N GLY A 136 -7.78 -18.11 14.36
CA GLY A 136 -8.54 -17.51 15.46
C GLY A 136 -9.80 -16.79 14.95
N PRO A 137 -10.06 -15.53 15.32
CA PRO A 137 -11.17 -14.74 14.81
C PRO A 137 -10.98 -14.15 13.40
N MET A 138 -9.80 -14.27 12.79
CA MET A 138 -9.53 -13.75 11.46
C MET A 138 -10.01 -14.72 10.38
N GLU A 139 -10.90 -14.27 9.51
CA GLU A 139 -11.28 -14.98 8.29
C GLU A 139 -10.42 -14.50 7.12
N ILE A 140 -9.97 -15.43 6.28
CA ILE A 140 -9.14 -15.15 5.10
C ILE A 140 -9.80 -15.79 3.89
N GLU A 141 -10.28 -14.99 2.95
CA GLU A 141 -10.80 -15.47 1.66
C GLU A 141 -9.78 -15.22 0.55
N VAL A 142 -9.43 -16.26 -0.20
CA VAL A 142 -8.55 -16.16 -1.36
C VAL A 142 -9.39 -15.79 -2.57
N LEU A 143 -9.05 -14.68 -3.22
CA LEU A 143 -9.80 -14.13 -4.35
C LEU A 143 -9.12 -14.40 -5.70
N HIS A 144 -7.80 -14.53 -5.69
CA HIS A 144 -6.97 -14.78 -6.87
C HIS A 144 -5.65 -15.46 -6.43
N PRO A 145 -5.00 -16.30 -7.25
CA PRO A 145 -5.40 -16.78 -8.58
C PRO A 145 -6.35 -17.99 -8.55
N THR A 146 -7.22 -18.10 -9.56
CA THR A 146 -8.00 -19.34 -9.80
C THR A 146 -7.11 -20.44 -10.39
N GLU A 147 -6.31 -20.08 -11.40
CA GLU A 147 -5.32 -20.94 -12.04
C GLU A 147 -4.07 -20.09 -12.31
N LEU A 148 -2.89 -20.74 -12.33
CA LEU A 148 -1.64 -20.06 -12.68
C LEU A 148 -1.56 -19.80 -14.19
N THR A 149 -1.21 -18.58 -14.54
CA THR A 149 -0.92 -18.18 -15.91
C THR A 149 0.57 -18.24 -16.23
N GLY A 150 1.42 -18.30 -15.19
CA GLY A 150 2.88 -18.16 -15.26
C GLY A 150 3.33 -16.69 -15.25
N GLY A 151 2.40 -15.74 -15.21
CA GLY A 151 2.69 -14.33 -15.00
C GLY A 151 2.84 -14.03 -13.51
N LEU A 152 3.92 -13.36 -13.12
CA LEU A 152 4.26 -13.19 -11.70
C LEU A 152 3.26 -12.27 -10.99
N ASN A 153 3.06 -11.06 -11.54
CA ASN A 153 2.08 -10.10 -11.05
C ASN A 153 0.66 -10.60 -11.31
N GLU A 154 0.44 -11.18 -12.49
CA GLU A 154 -0.85 -11.72 -12.92
C GLU A 154 -1.39 -12.84 -12.04
N ASP A 155 -0.54 -13.51 -11.28
CA ASP A 155 -0.90 -14.63 -10.41
C ASP A 155 -0.70 -14.28 -8.91
N SER A 156 -0.63 -12.99 -8.58
CA SER A 156 -0.50 -12.52 -7.20
C SER A 156 -1.61 -13.11 -6.32
N ILE A 157 -1.25 -13.71 -5.18
CA ILE A 157 -2.24 -14.14 -4.19
C ILE A 157 -2.97 -12.90 -3.69
N SER A 158 -4.24 -12.76 -4.06
CA SER A 158 -5.10 -11.68 -3.58
C SER A 158 -6.03 -12.23 -2.51
N VAL A 159 -6.10 -11.56 -1.37
CA VAL A 159 -6.84 -12.02 -0.18
C VAL A 159 -7.71 -10.92 0.39
N ARG A 160 -8.86 -11.33 0.91
CA ARG A 160 -9.72 -10.51 1.74
C ARG A 160 -9.70 -11.03 3.17
N PHE A 161 -9.19 -10.22 4.07
CA PHE A 161 -9.23 -10.45 5.51
C PHE A 161 -10.51 -9.88 6.10
N THR A 162 -11.13 -10.59 7.04
CA THR A 162 -12.28 -10.09 7.82
C THR A 162 -12.06 -10.33 9.30
N TYR A 163 -12.20 -9.28 10.10
CA TYR A 163 -12.13 -9.30 11.56
C TYR A 163 -13.36 -8.58 12.11
N GLY A 164 -14.34 -9.35 12.58
CA GLY A 164 -15.66 -8.81 12.93
C GLY A 164 -16.39 -8.26 11.69
N GLU A 165 -16.72 -6.97 11.73
CA GLU A 165 -17.38 -6.22 10.65
C GLU A 165 -16.37 -5.45 9.77
N ILE A 166 -15.09 -5.41 10.15
CA ILE A 166 -14.03 -4.71 9.40
C ILE A 166 -13.33 -5.68 8.45
N SER A 167 -13.10 -5.24 7.22
CA SER A 167 -12.43 -6.03 6.19
C SER A 167 -11.34 -5.27 5.44
N PHE A 168 -10.33 -6.02 5.02
CA PHE A 168 -9.14 -5.53 4.32
C PHE A 168 -8.92 -6.35 3.05
N LEU A 169 -8.71 -5.68 1.92
CA LEU A 169 -8.44 -6.31 0.64
C LEU A 169 -7.02 -6.02 0.18
N PHE A 170 -6.26 -7.08 -0.09
CA PHE A 170 -4.90 -7.05 -0.62
C PHE A 170 -4.89 -7.74 -1.98
N THR A 171 -4.35 -7.06 -2.98
CA THR A 171 -4.30 -7.59 -4.36
C THR A 171 -2.89 -8.01 -4.80
N GLY A 172 -1.88 -7.73 -3.98
CA GLY A 172 -0.49 -7.73 -4.42
C GLY A 172 -0.35 -6.87 -5.68
N ASP A 173 0.33 -7.40 -6.69
CA ASP A 173 0.60 -6.68 -7.95
C ASP A 173 -0.35 -7.05 -9.07
N ALA A 174 -1.50 -7.65 -8.75
CA ALA A 174 -2.50 -8.02 -9.72
C ALA A 174 -2.90 -6.83 -10.62
N TYR A 175 -2.88 -7.03 -11.94
CA TYR A 175 -3.28 -6.00 -12.90
C TYR A 175 -4.79 -5.84 -12.98
N LYS A 176 -5.24 -4.76 -13.62
CA LYS A 176 -6.66 -4.46 -13.89
C LYS A 176 -7.46 -5.63 -14.49
N LYS A 177 -6.81 -6.52 -15.25
CA LYS A 177 -7.48 -7.72 -15.79
C LYS A 177 -7.86 -8.71 -14.68
N GLN A 178 -6.96 -8.96 -13.73
CA GLN A 178 -7.17 -9.83 -12.57
C GLN A 178 -8.19 -9.23 -11.61
N GLU A 179 -8.20 -7.91 -11.44
CA GLU A 179 -9.23 -7.20 -10.68
C GLU A 179 -10.64 -7.49 -11.20
N LEU A 180 -10.84 -7.48 -12.52
CA LEU A 180 -12.11 -7.85 -13.12
C LEU A 180 -12.45 -9.33 -12.91
N MET A 181 -11.45 -10.22 -12.93
CA MET A 181 -11.66 -11.64 -12.60
C MET A 181 -12.11 -11.83 -11.15
N MET A 182 -11.54 -11.07 -10.21
CA MET A 182 -11.96 -11.10 -8.81
C MET A 182 -13.42 -10.66 -8.64
N ILE A 183 -13.88 -9.66 -9.40
CA ILE A 183 -15.29 -9.25 -9.43
C ILE A 183 -16.19 -10.36 -10.00
N ASP A 184 -15.78 -10.98 -11.11
CA ASP A 184 -16.59 -11.96 -11.84
C ASP A 184 -16.75 -13.31 -11.10
N ASN A 185 -15.84 -13.62 -10.17
CA ASN A 185 -15.82 -14.90 -9.44
C ASN A 185 -16.91 -15.06 -8.36
N ASN A 186 -17.95 -14.22 -8.34
CA ASN A 186 -19.09 -14.27 -7.40
C ASN A 186 -18.67 -14.20 -5.90
N LYS A 187 -17.45 -13.75 -5.61
CA LYS A 187 -16.96 -13.50 -4.25
C LYS A 187 -17.09 -12.01 -3.91
N THR A 188 -17.19 -11.70 -2.62
CA THR A 188 -17.28 -10.30 -2.20
C THR A 188 -15.89 -9.68 -2.22
N VAL A 189 -15.68 -8.73 -3.13
CA VAL A 189 -14.49 -7.85 -3.11
C VAL A 189 -14.72 -6.59 -2.27
N LYS A 190 -15.92 -6.40 -1.71
CA LYS A 190 -16.21 -5.24 -0.85
C LYS A 190 -15.35 -5.27 0.41
N ALA A 191 -14.65 -4.18 0.70
CA ALA A 191 -13.79 -4.06 1.88
C ALA A 191 -13.76 -2.64 2.43
N ASN A 192 -13.54 -2.46 3.73
CA ASN A 192 -13.37 -1.12 4.33
C ASN A 192 -12.01 -0.52 3.94
N PHE A 193 -10.98 -1.37 3.88
CA PHE A 193 -9.62 -1.00 3.50
C PHE A 193 -9.23 -1.69 2.20
N LEU A 194 -8.71 -0.91 1.25
CA LEU A 194 -8.07 -1.41 0.04
C LEU A 194 -6.57 -1.09 0.08
N HIS A 195 -5.74 -2.13 0.03
CA HIS A 195 -4.32 -1.95 -0.29
C HIS A 195 -4.18 -1.81 -1.81
N LEU A 196 -3.68 -0.66 -2.28
CA LEU A 196 -3.61 -0.36 -3.70
C LEU A 196 -2.60 -1.28 -4.39
N GLY A 197 -3.07 -1.99 -5.40
CA GLY A 197 -2.25 -2.96 -6.10
C GLY A 197 -1.02 -2.35 -6.76
N HIS A 198 0.06 -3.11 -6.80
CA HIS A 198 1.31 -2.76 -7.48
C HIS A 198 1.83 -1.39 -7.06
N HIS A 199 1.85 -1.14 -5.75
CA HIS A 199 2.33 0.11 -5.14
C HIS A 199 1.60 1.38 -5.62
N GLY A 200 0.36 1.25 -6.12
CA GLY A 200 -0.36 2.35 -6.76
C GLY A 200 0.05 2.60 -8.22
N SER A 201 0.49 1.56 -8.93
CA SER A 201 0.72 1.59 -10.37
C SER A 201 -0.58 1.83 -11.15
N ASN A 202 -0.51 2.54 -12.28
CA ASN A 202 -1.64 2.68 -13.21
C ASN A 202 -1.99 1.39 -13.97
N THR A 203 -1.23 0.31 -13.75
CA THR A 203 -1.52 -1.03 -14.25
C THR A 203 -2.55 -1.78 -13.39
N SER A 204 -2.88 -1.22 -12.23
CA SER A 204 -3.82 -1.74 -11.23
C SER A 204 -4.78 -0.63 -10.78
N THR A 205 -5.61 -0.93 -9.79
CA THR A 205 -6.69 -0.12 -9.23
C THR A 205 -7.58 0.50 -10.32
N SER A 206 -8.22 -0.32 -11.15
CA SER A 206 -9.17 0.16 -12.15
C SER A 206 -10.38 0.88 -11.52
N PRO A 207 -10.99 1.86 -12.23
CA PRO A 207 -12.21 2.51 -11.77
C PRO A 207 -13.35 1.53 -11.46
N ASP A 208 -13.51 0.50 -12.30
CA ASP A 208 -14.56 -0.51 -12.12
C ASP A 208 -14.32 -1.35 -10.87
N PHE A 209 -13.08 -1.74 -10.61
CA PHE A 209 -12.70 -2.44 -9.39
C PHE A 209 -12.93 -1.59 -8.16
N LEU A 210 -12.41 -0.36 -8.15
CA LEU A 210 -12.56 0.57 -7.02
C LEU A 210 -14.02 0.79 -6.64
N LYS A 211 -14.90 0.89 -7.66
CA LYS A 211 -16.34 1.06 -7.46
C LYS A 211 -17.02 -0.15 -6.83
N VAL A 212 -16.57 -1.37 -7.12
CA VAL A 212 -17.16 -2.59 -6.54
C VAL A 212 -16.58 -2.87 -5.16
N VAL A 213 -15.29 -2.60 -4.95
CA VAL A 213 -14.65 -2.69 -3.63
C VAL A 213 -15.26 -1.68 -2.66
N ASP A 214 -15.55 -0.46 -3.12
CA ASP A 214 -16.22 0.59 -2.34
C ASP A 214 -15.54 0.84 -0.96
N PRO A 215 -14.21 1.08 -0.92
CA PRO A 215 -13.50 1.21 0.35
C PRO A 215 -13.68 2.59 0.97
N GLU A 216 -13.56 2.64 2.30
CA GLU A 216 -13.50 3.90 3.05
C GLU A 216 -12.08 4.47 3.04
N VAL A 217 -11.08 3.59 3.05
CA VAL A 217 -9.67 3.92 3.11
C VAL A 217 -8.89 3.12 2.06
N ALA A 218 -8.01 3.81 1.33
CA ALA A 218 -7.01 3.22 0.46
C ALA A 218 -5.61 3.45 1.04
N ILE A 219 -4.76 2.43 1.00
CA ILE A 219 -3.39 2.48 1.49
C ILE A 219 -2.46 1.97 0.39
N TYR A 220 -1.37 2.68 0.10
CA TYR A 220 -0.33 2.16 -0.78
C TYR A 220 1.01 2.11 -0.07
N SER A 221 1.83 1.16 -0.51
CA SER A 221 3.20 1.00 -0.06
C SER A 221 4.13 1.40 -1.21
N ALA A 222 4.93 2.44 -1.01
CA ALA A 222 5.90 2.92 -1.99
C ALA A 222 7.08 3.59 -1.29
N GLY A 223 8.20 3.69 -2.00
CA GLY A 223 9.39 4.37 -1.52
C GLY A 223 9.44 5.82 -1.99
N GLN A 224 9.94 6.71 -1.13
CA GLN A 224 10.26 8.08 -1.55
C GLN A 224 11.23 8.06 -2.74
N ASP A 225 10.97 8.90 -3.74
CA ASP A 225 11.79 9.07 -4.95
C ASP A 225 12.07 7.75 -5.71
N ASN A 226 11.16 6.77 -5.65
CA ASN A 226 11.31 5.53 -6.41
C ASN A 226 11.34 5.83 -7.92
N SER A 227 12.13 5.04 -8.66
CA SER A 227 12.34 5.25 -10.09
C SER A 227 11.14 4.89 -10.98
N TYR A 228 10.13 4.23 -10.41
CA TYR A 228 8.92 3.80 -11.13
C TYR A 228 7.89 4.92 -11.26
N GLY A 229 8.01 5.98 -10.44
CA GLY A 229 7.00 7.02 -10.35
C GLY A 229 5.74 6.55 -9.63
N HIS A 230 5.87 5.54 -8.76
CA HIS A 230 4.79 5.06 -7.92
C HIS A 230 4.61 5.96 -6.68
N PRO A 231 3.38 6.11 -6.17
CA PRO A 231 2.14 5.81 -6.87
C PRO A 231 1.94 6.75 -8.07
N HIS A 232 1.27 6.28 -9.12
CA HIS A 232 0.98 7.13 -10.28
C HIS A 232 -0.08 8.18 -9.93
N MET A 233 0.15 9.44 -10.32
CA MET A 233 -0.76 10.55 -10.04
C MET A 233 -2.21 10.33 -10.49
N GLU A 234 -2.42 9.59 -11.60
CA GLU A 234 -3.77 9.27 -12.07
C GLU A 234 -4.53 8.34 -11.10
N VAL A 235 -3.81 7.43 -10.42
CA VAL A 235 -4.41 6.57 -9.39
C VAL A 235 -4.77 7.41 -8.17
N ILE A 236 -3.88 8.29 -7.73
CA ILE A 236 -4.14 9.22 -6.62
C ILE A 236 -5.37 10.09 -6.88
N GLN A 237 -5.46 10.66 -8.08
CA GLN A 237 -6.60 11.47 -8.48
C GLN A 237 -7.90 10.65 -8.47
N GLN A 238 -7.87 9.42 -8.98
CA GLN A 238 -9.04 8.54 -8.97
C GLN A 238 -9.54 8.24 -7.55
N ILE A 239 -8.62 7.97 -6.61
CA ILE A 239 -8.97 7.76 -5.18
C ILE A 239 -9.61 9.01 -4.57
N HIS A 240 -9.03 10.18 -4.82
CA HIS A 240 -9.56 11.45 -4.31
C HIS A 240 -10.94 11.80 -4.90
N GLU A 241 -11.12 11.58 -6.21
CA GLU A 241 -12.40 11.81 -6.90
C GLU A 241 -13.51 10.87 -6.41
N ALA A 242 -13.15 9.66 -5.96
CA ALA A 242 -14.06 8.72 -5.32
C ALA A 242 -14.40 9.09 -3.86
N GLY A 243 -13.74 10.10 -3.28
CA GLY A 243 -13.95 10.53 -1.89
C GLY A 243 -13.35 9.59 -0.84
N ILE A 244 -12.38 8.76 -1.25
CA ILE A 244 -11.72 7.76 -0.42
C ILE A 244 -10.53 8.39 0.31
N ILE A 245 -10.35 8.06 1.58
CA ILE A 245 -9.20 8.54 2.36
C ILE A 245 -7.96 7.77 1.92
N LEU A 246 -6.86 8.47 1.63
CA LEU A 246 -5.62 7.87 1.13
C LEU A 246 -4.47 8.04 2.12
N TYR A 247 -3.73 6.96 2.35
CA TYR A 247 -2.45 6.96 3.06
C TYR A 247 -1.35 6.30 2.21
N GLY A 248 -0.12 6.76 2.36
CA GLY A 248 1.04 6.27 1.63
C GLY A 248 2.26 6.10 2.50
N THR A 249 2.97 4.97 2.42
CA THR A 249 4.14 4.75 3.29
C THR A 249 5.28 5.72 3.05
N ASP A 250 5.44 6.21 1.81
CA ASP A 250 6.42 7.25 1.47
C ASP A 250 6.13 8.60 2.15
N MET A 251 4.85 8.95 2.30
CA MET A 251 4.39 10.22 2.86
C MET A 251 4.15 10.19 4.36
N ASP A 252 3.68 9.04 4.87
CA ASP A 252 3.20 8.88 6.23
C ASP A 252 4.07 7.95 7.08
N GLY A 253 5.05 7.27 6.49
CA GLY A 253 5.84 6.25 7.17
C GLY A 253 5.02 4.98 7.38
N THR A 254 5.27 4.26 8.48
CA THR A 254 4.49 3.05 8.78
C THR A 254 3.07 3.44 9.20
N ILE A 255 2.06 2.91 8.52
CA ILE A 255 0.64 3.19 8.80
C ILE A 255 0.08 2.05 9.65
N ILE A 256 -0.59 2.38 10.75
CA ILE A 256 -1.14 1.40 11.69
C ILE A 256 -2.65 1.60 11.78
N VAL A 257 -3.40 0.60 11.36
CA VAL A 257 -4.85 0.53 11.56
C VAL A 257 -5.11 -0.29 12.82
N SER A 258 -5.82 0.26 13.79
CA SER A 258 -6.28 -0.46 14.99
C SER A 258 -7.79 -0.61 14.94
N THR A 259 -8.33 -1.79 15.25
CA THR A 259 -9.78 -2.04 15.24
C THR A 259 -10.22 -3.07 16.26
N ASP A 260 -11.37 -2.85 16.89
CA ASP A 260 -12.06 -3.83 17.74
C ASP A 260 -12.95 -4.80 16.92
N GLY A 261 -12.90 -4.70 15.59
CA GLY A 261 -13.75 -5.40 14.65
C GLY A 261 -15.08 -4.69 14.37
N LYS A 262 -15.30 -3.47 14.83
CA LYS A 262 -16.46 -2.63 14.47
C LYS A 262 -16.07 -1.20 14.15
N GLU A 263 -15.28 -0.60 15.03
CA GLU A 263 -14.70 0.72 14.84
C GLU A 263 -13.21 0.59 14.56
N TYR A 264 -12.64 1.58 13.88
CA TYR A 264 -11.21 1.60 13.61
C TYR A 264 -10.61 2.99 13.84
N ALA A 265 -9.30 3.01 14.10
CA ALA A 265 -8.46 4.20 14.17
C ALA A 265 -7.22 3.98 13.29
N ILE A 266 -6.63 5.08 12.81
CA ILE A 266 -5.42 5.05 12.00
C ILE A 266 -4.39 5.99 12.64
N ASP A 267 -3.20 5.45 12.90
CA ASP A 267 -2.02 6.16 13.37
C ASP A 267 -0.86 5.98 12.38
N THR A 268 0.15 6.83 12.48
CA THR A 268 1.34 6.76 11.62
C THR A 268 2.63 6.88 12.44
N ILE A 269 3.66 6.14 12.04
CA ILE A 269 4.99 6.19 12.63
C ILE A 269 5.97 6.70 11.57
N GLU A 270 6.41 7.94 11.74
CA GLU A 270 7.45 8.52 10.88
C GLU A 270 8.79 7.82 11.12
N THR A 271 9.38 7.27 10.06
CA THR A 271 10.78 6.82 10.08
C THR A 271 11.71 8.03 10.20
N LYS A 272 12.86 7.90 10.87
CA LYS A 272 13.78 9.03 11.19
C LYS A 272 14.29 9.83 9.97
N ALA A 273 14.08 9.34 8.75
CA ALA A 273 14.30 10.09 7.51
C ALA A 273 13.29 11.25 7.32
N ASN A 274 12.10 11.15 7.93
CA ASN A 274 11.01 12.13 7.84
C ASN A 274 11.01 13.22 8.93
N VAL A 275 11.85 13.10 9.97
CA VAL A 275 11.94 14.08 11.09
C VAL A 275 12.32 15.49 10.62
N ASN A 276 12.83 15.65 9.39
CA ASN A 276 13.23 16.95 8.85
C ASN A 276 12.30 17.53 7.77
N LYS A 277 11.15 16.92 7.44
CA LYS A 277 10.36 17.38 6.28
C LYS A 277 8.83 17.21 6.32
N LYS A 278 8.16 17.04 7.47
CA LYS A 278 6.70 17.29 7.51
C LYS A 278 6.44 18.77 7.82
N PRO A 279 5.75 19.54 6.94
CA PRO A 279 5.25 20.86 7.30
C PRO A 279 4.17 20.66 8.36
N GLU A 280 4.32 21.29 9.52
CA GLU A 280 3.26 21.37 10.53
C GLU A 280 1.95 21.84 9.87
N THR A 281 0.89 21.06 10.04
CA THR A 281 -0.48 21.44 9.68
C THR A 281 -0.93 22.60 10.56
N LYS A 282 -0.66 23.83 10.10
CA LYS A 282 -1.34 25.03 10.59
C LYS A 282 -2.66 25.23 9.85
N PRO A 283 -3.66 25.87 10.48
CA PRO A 283 -4.97 26.09 9.87
C PRO A 283 -4.82 26.84 8.54
N LYS A 284 -5.68 26.53 7.56
CA LYS A 284 -5.79 27.20 6.26
C LYS A 284 -5.63 28.73 6.38
N GLU A 285 -4.40 29.21 6.18
CA GLU A 285 -4.12 30.56 5.69
C GLU A 285 -3.92 30.42 4.18
N GLU A 286 -4.51 31.33 3.40
CA GLU A 286 -4.37 31.36 1.94
C GLU A 286 -2.87 31.38 1.57
N ILE A 287 -2.34 30.24 1.11
CA ILE A 287 -0.97 30.16 0.61
C ILE A 287 -0.96 30.83 -0.76
N CYS A 288 -0.44 32.05 -0.81
CA CYS A 288 -0.29 32.87 -2.01
C CYS A 288 1.20 33.01 -2.34
N ILE A 289 1.66 32.21 -3.30
CA ILE A 289 2.98 32.32 -3.93
C ILE A 289 2.92 33.46 -4.94
N ASP A 290 3.29 34.67 -4.48
CA ASP A 290 3.31 35.85 -5.34
C ASP A 290 4.36 35.68 -6.44
N ILE A 291 3.90 35.50 -7.68
CA ILE A 291 4.79 35.24 -8.82
C ILE A 291 5.76 36.40 -9.11
N ASN A 292 5.55 37.59 -8.51
CA ASN A 292 6.46 38.72 -8.58
C ASN A 292 7.54 38.75 -7.49
N GLN A 293 7.35 38.01 -6.39
CA GLN A 293 8.25 38.05 -5.22
C GLN A 293 8.87 36.69 -4.88
N ALA A 294 8.21 35.59 -5.26
CA ALA A 294 8.62 34.23 -4.93
C ALA A 294 10.06 33.92 -5.36
N SER A 295 10.78 33.14 -4.56
CA SER A 295 12.09 32.58 -4.94
C SER A 295 11.93 31.53 -6.05
N PRO A 296 13.02 31.17 -6.78
CA PRO A 296 12.97 30.09 -7.78
C PRO A 296 12.42 28.78 -7.21
N LYS A 297 12.71 28.47 -5.95
CA LYS A 297 12.24 27.26 -5.27
C LYS A 297 10.74 27.32 -4.98
N GLN A 298 10.23 28.47 -4.52
CA GLN A 298 8.80 28.66 -4.27
C GLN A 298 8.00 28.63 -5.58
N LEU A 299 8.53 29.20 -6.66
CA LEU A 299 7.88 29.09 -7.97
C LEU A 299 7.75 27.65 -8.45
N GLN A 300 8.68 26.77 -8.07
CA GLN A 300 8.66 25.35 -8.44
C GLN A 300 7.62 24.52 -7.67
N GLU A 301 7.00 25.10 -6.64
CA GLU A 301 5.85 24.49 -5.96
C GLU A 301 4.55 24.67 -6.79
N ILE A 302 4.56 25.57 -7.78
CA ILE A 302 3.44 25.79 -8.70
C ILE A 302 3.49 24.71 -9.80
N ILE A 303 2.36 24.04 -10.04
CA ILE A 303 2.23 22.99 -11.06
C ILE A 303 2.63 23.54 -12.45
N HIS A 304 3.25 22.69 -13.26
CA HIS A 304 3.82 23.05 -14.57
C HIS A 304 5.00 24.04 -14.54
N ILE A 305 5.42 24.56 -13.38
CA ILE A 305 6.57 25.46 -13.28
C ILE A 305 7.82 24.69 -12.81
N GLY A 306 8.54 24.06 -13.74
CA GLY A 306 9.87 23.51 -13.45
C GLY A 306 10.95 24.59 -13.40
N GLU A 307 12.18 24.22 -13.03
CA GLU A 307 13.35 25.12 -12.90
C GLU A 307 13.47 26.15 -14.03
N GLY A 308 13.48 25.71 -15.30
CA GLY A 308 13.61 26.62 -16.44
C GLY A 308 12.43 27.59 -16.64
N ARG A 309 11.21 27.23 -16.17
CA ARG A 309 10.07 28.17 -16.20
C ARG A 309 10.09 29.10 -15.00
N ALA A 310 10.56 28.64 -13.84
CA ALA A 310 10.76 29.49 -12.68
C ALA A 310 11.76 30.61 -12.98
N GLU A 311 12.88 30.28 -13.64
CA GLU A 311 13.85 31.28 -14.12
C GLU A 311 13.22 32.27 -15.10
N ALA A 312 12.52 31.77 -16.14
CA ALA A 312 11.86 32.61 -17.12
C ALA A 312 10.80 33.54 -16.49
N ILE A 313 10.09 33.07 -15.46
CA ILE A 313 9.14 33.86 -14.69
C ILE A 313 9.86 34.99 -13.96
N ILE A 314 10.97 34.70 -13.28
CA ILE A 314 11.75 35.71 -12.55
C ILE A 314 12.30 36.78 -13.50
N GLU A 315 12.82 36.37 -14.66
CA GLU A 315 13.35 37.28 -15.68
C GLU A 315 12.29 38.21 -16.28
N SER A 316 11.03 37.76 -16.31
CA SER A 316 9.92 38.46 -16.96
C SER A 316 9.05 39.28 -15.99
N ARG A 317 9.43 39.38 -14.72
CA ARG A 317 8.74 40.21 -13.73
C ARG A 317 8.76 41.71 -14.10
N PRO A 318 7.75 42.51 -13.71
CA PRO A 318 6.56 42.09 -12.97
C PRO A 318 5.37 41.72 -13.86
N TYR A 319 4.51 40.84 -13.34
CA TYR A 319 3.21 40.45 -13.87
C TYR A 319 2.08 41.23 -13.20
N LYS A 320 1.01 41.49 -13.95
CA LYS A 320 -0.21 42.15 -13.46
C LYS A 320 -1.35 41.20 -13.12
N SER A 321 -1.35 40.00 -13.71
CA SER A 321 -2.29 38.91 -13.44
C SER A 321 -1.64 37.58 -13.77
N LEU A 322 -2.23 36.46 -13.31
CA LEU A 322 -1.75 35.12 -13.64
C LEU A 322 -1.84 34.81 -15.13
N ASP A 323 -2.81 35.39 -15.85
CA ASP A 323 -2.96 35.24 -17.30
C ASP A 323 -1.68 35.57 -18.08
N GLU A 324 -0.87 36.50 -17.56
CA GLU A 324 0.36 36.92 -18.20
C GLU A 324 1.47 35.85 -18.16
N LEU A 325 1.30 34.78 -17.38
CA LEU A 325 2.18 33.60 -17.40
C LEU A 325 2.15 32.88 -18.76
N MET A 326 1.09 33.03 -19.56
CA MET A 326 1.08 32.50 -20.94
C MET A 326 2.15 33.11 -21.86
N LYS A 327 2.81 34.20 -21.44
CA LYS A 327 3.99 34.75 -22.14
C LYS A 327 5.24 33.86 -21.96
N ILE A 328 5.24 32.98 -20.96
CA ILE A 328 6.34 32.05 -20.69
C ILE A 328 6.19 30.81 -21.56
N ASN A 329 7.29 30.45 -22.23
CA ASN A 329 7.28 29.34 -23.16
C ASN A 329 6.87 28.04 -22.46
N GLY A 330 5.87 27.37 -23.04
CA GLY A 330 5.31 26.14 -22.50
C GLY A 330 4.24 26.33 -21.43
N ILE A 331 3.73 27.54 -21.18
CA ILE A 331 2.50 27.75 -20.42
C ILE A 331 1.37 28.02 -21.44
N SER A 332 0.58 26.98 -21.74
CA SER A 332 -0.62 27.09 -22.56
C SER A 332 -1.83 27.48 -21.70
N GLU A 333 -2.95 27.84 -22.34
CA GLU A 333 -4.23 28.11 -21.65
C GLU A 333 -4.66 26.97 -20.72
N GLY A 334 -4.49 25.71 -21.14
CA GLY A 334 -4.78 24.55 -20.28
C GLY A 334 -3.87 24.48 -19.05
N ARG A 335 -2.56 24.73 -19.21
CA ARG A 335 -1.63 24.75 -18.07
C ARG A 335 -1.88 25.93 -17.14
N LEU A 336 -2.28 27.08 -17.69
CA LEU A 336 -2.68 28.22 -16.88
C LEU A 336 -3.90 27.88 -16.01
N LYS A 337 -4.90 27.20 -16.59
CA LYS A 337 -6.08 26.74 -15.85
C LYS A 337 -5.71 25.80 -14.71
N ASP A 338 -4.81 24.84 -14.95
CA ASP A 338 -4.30 23.94 -13.90
C ASP A 338 -3.56 24.72 -12.80
N ILE A 339 -2.78 25.74 -13.15
CA ILE A 339 -2.09 26.64 -12.21
C ILE A 339 -3.09 27.43 -11.34
N GLU A 340 -4.16 27.94 -11.94
CA GLU A 340 -5.22 28.66 -11.23
C GLU A 340 -6.02 27.72 -10.31
N GLU A 341 -6.35 26.51 -10.77
CA GLU A 341 -7.07 25.50 -9.99
C GLU A 341 -6.24 24.97 -8.81
N GLN A 342 -4.91 24.93 -8.94
CA GLN A 342 -4.00 24.60 -7.84
C GLN A 342 -4.13 25.60 -6.67
N GLY A 343 -4.54 26.85 -6.94
CA GLY A 343 -4.83 27.85 -5.90
C GLY A 343 -3.61 28.35 -5.13
N LEU A 344 -2.39 28.03 -5.56
CA LEU A 344 -1.14 28.46 -4.91
C LEU A 344 -0.56 29.75 -5.48
N ALA A 345 -0.77 30.03 -6.77
CA ALA A 345 -0.17 31.19 -7.44
C ALA A 345 -1.04 32.45 -7.28
N CYS A 346 -0.42 33.60 -7.09
CA CYS A 346 -1.12 34.89 -7.01
C CYS A 346 -0.27 36.03 -7.59
N VAL A 347 -0.88 37.20 -7.81
CA VAL A 347 -0.20 38.45 -8.16
C VAL A 347 -0.57 39.51 -7.12
N GLY A 348 0.38 39.84 -6.24
CA GLY A 348 0.21 40.84 -5.18
C GLY A 348 -0.48 40.32 -3.92
N GLY A 349 0.32 40.00 -2.91
CA GLY A 349 -0.08 39.91 -1.50
C GLY A 349 0.20 41.19 -0.73
#